data_AF-A0A813I9M3-F1
#
_entry.id   AF-A0A813I9M3-F1
#
_cell.length_a   1.000
_cell.length_b   1.000
_cell.length_c   1.000
_cell.angle_alpha   90.00
_cell.angle_beta   90.00
_cell.angle_gamma   90.00
#
_symmetry.space_group_name_H-M   'P 1'
#
loop_
_entity.id
_entity.type
_entity.pdbx_description
1 polymer ?
#
loop_
_entity_poly.entity_id
_entity_poly.type
_entity_poly.pdbx_seq_one_letter_code
_entity_poly.pdbx_strand_id
1 'polypeptide(L)'
;RAARYKMTDLQEELNTFTASASQMQRMLQSPENLSDPAFSEHGEILAGCRAELDQLQLELKSCQGHYAEIGKWFHMEELKASKPTDEFFGIWDKFLVDVGQARKTMQELEQKEDLKRRRLARRASSISGSKDGEGKRRSLTPSSRRVSVSSEAGTSPALNEIVRSPPRRHSVGKPTSPLARHADSPSGQMRRAVSEL
;
A
#
# COMPACT_ATOMS: atom_id res chain seq x y z
N ARG A 1 2.27 -6.23 -0.03
CA ARG A 1 2.27 -6.81 1.34
C ARG A 1 3.66 -6.86 2.00
N ALA A 2 4.77 -6.93 1.25
CA ALA A 2 6.14 -6.93 1.80
C ALA A 2 6.48 -5.69 2.66
N ALA A 3 5.93 -4.52 2.32
CA ALA A 3 6.15 -3.25 3.04
C ALA A 3 5.74 -3.25 4.53
N ARG A 4 5.03 -4.28 5.00
CA ARG A 4 4.58 -4.39 6.41
C ARG A 4 5.60 -5.05 7.31
N TYR A 5 6.60 -5.73 6.75
CA TYR A 5 7.55 -6.52 7.51
C TYR A 5 8.90 -5.81 7.56
N LYS A 6 9.39 -5.61 8.78
CA LYS A 6 10.72 -5.08 9.02
C LYS A 6 11.69 -6.23 9.22
N MET A 7 12.70 -6.30 8.36
CA MET A 7 13.68 -7.38 8.39
C MET A 7 14.47 -7.43 9.70
N THR A 8 14.70 -6.26 10.31
CA THR A 8 15.35 -6.11 11.62
C THR A 8 14.51 -6.75 12.72
N ASP A 9 13.22 -6.47 12.75
CA ASP A 9 12.30 -6.95 13.79
C ASP A 9 12.20 -8.48 13.71
N LEU A 10 12.09 -9.04 12.49
CA LEU A 10 12.09 -10.50 12.29
C LEU A 10 13.41 -11.15 12.76
N GLN A 11 14.54 -10.48 12.55
CA GLN A 11 15.84 -10.97 13.01
C GLN A 11 15.93 -10.98 14.54
N GLU A 12 15.45 -9.91 15.19
CA GLU A 12 15.42 -9.79 16.65
C GLU A 12 14.49 -10.82 17.30
N GLU A 13 13.30 -11.02 16.73
CA GLU A 13 12.35 -12.05 17.15
C GLU A 13 12.96 -13.45 17.05
N LEU A 14 13.56 -13.81 15.91
CA LEU A 14 14.24 -15.10 15.75
C LEU A 14 15.37 -15.29 16.75
N ASN A 15 16.20 -14.26 16.97
CA ASN A 15 17.29 -14.34 17.95
C ASN A 15 16.74 -14.58 19.36
N THR A 16 15.62 -13.94 19.71
CA THR A 16 14.95 -14.10 21.01
C THR A 16 14.42 -15.52 21.18
N PHE A 17 13.75 -16.08 20.15
CA PHE A 17 13.24 -17.44 20.20
C PHE A 17 14.37 -18.48 20.27
N THR A 18 15.43 -18.32 19.48
CA THR A 18 16.60 -19.21 19.52
C THR A 18 17.29 -19.19 20.88
N ALA A 19 17.43 -18.00 21.49
CA ALA A 19 18.00 -17.86 22.83
C ALA A 19 17.12 -18.56 23.89
N SER A 20 15.80 -18.36 23.82
CA SER A 20 14.83 -19.00 24.71
C SER A 20 14.84 -20.53 24.58
N ALA A 21 14.81 -21.05 23.35
CA ALA A 21 14.88 -22.48 23.07
C ALA A 21 16.19 -23.09 23.60
N SER A 22 17.31 -22.39 23.39
CA SER A 22 18.63 -22.82 23.92
C SER A 22 18.69 -22.81 25.44
N GLN A 23 17.99 -21.89 26.11
CA GLN A 23 17.87 -21.87 27.56
C GLN A 23 17.04 -23.05 28.06
N MET A 24 15.86 -23.28 27.48
CA MET A 24 15.00 -24.42 27.85
C MET A 24 15.70 -25.75 27.63
N GLN A 25 16.44 -25.90 26.53
CA GLN A 25 17.19 -27.13 26.25
C GLN A 25 18.26 -27.40 27.32
N ARG A 26 18.97 -26.36 27.78
CA ARG A 26 19.92 -26.50 28.89
C ARG A 26 19.26 -26.91 30.19
N MET A 27 18.05 -26.43 30.46
CA MET A 27 17.29 -26.82 31.66
C MET A 27 16.84 -28.29 31.58
N LEU A 28 16.37 -28.75 30.42
CA LEU A 28 15.96 -30.14 30.22
C LEU A 28 17.13 -31.12 30.29
N GLN A 29 18.34 -30.68 29.92
CA GLN A 29 19.56 -31.48 29.98
C GLN A 29 20.22 -31.51 31.37
N SER A 30 19.62 -30.89 32.40
CA SER A 30 20.17 -30.96 33.75
C SER A 30 20.08 -32.39 34.30
N PRO A 31 21.08 -32.86 35.08
CA PRO A 31 21.11 -34.23 35.57
C PRO A 31 19.90 -34.59 36.47
N GLU A 32 19.29 -33.60 37.11
CA GLU A 32 18.08 -33.73 37.92
C GLU A 32 16.85 -34.09 37.07
N ASN A 33 16.81 -33.65 35.82
CA ASN A 33 15.67 -33.79 34.92
C ASN A 33 15.77 -35.02 33.99
N LEU A 34 16.96 -35.63 33.84
CA LEU A 34 17.18 -36.77 32.95
C LEU A 34 16.42 -38.05 33.35
N SER A 35 15.97 -38.12 34.60
CA SER A 35 15.28 -39.31 35.14
C SER A 35 13.78 -39.30 34.85
N ASP A 36 13.20 -38.16 34.48
CA ASP A 36 11.77 -38.01 34.23
C ASP A 36 11.47 -38.19 32.73
N PRO A 37 10.63 -39.17 32.35
CA PRO A 37 10.25 -39.39 30.96
C PRO A 37 9.55 -38.19 30.32
N ALA A 38 8.85 -37.33 31.09
CA ALA A 38 8.22 -36.13 30.56
C ALA A 38 9.24 -35.13 30.00
N PHE A 39 10.39 -34.97 30.66
CA PHE A 39 11.46 -34.09 30.18
C PHE A 39 12.14 -34.63 28.92
N SER A 40 12.16 -35.96 28.73
CA SER A 40 12.64 -36.58 27.49
C SER A 40 11.73 -36.22 26.31
N GLU A 41 10.42 -36.39 26.45
CA GLU A 41 9.44 -36.05 25.40
C GLU A 41 9.50 -34.55 25.06
N HIS A 42 9.54 -33.68 26.07
CA HIS A 42 9.70 -32.24 25.85
C HIS A 42 11.03 -31.89 25.18
N GLY A 43 12.10 -32.66 25.43
CA GLY A 43 13.38 -32.51 24.77
C GLY A 43 13.30 -32.78 23.26
N GLU A 44 12.56 -33.80 22.85
CA GLU A 44 12.34 -34.12 21.42
C GLU A 44 11.53 -33.04 20.72
N ILE A 45 10.43 -32.57 21.34
CA ILE A 45 9.62 -31.47 20.80
C ILE A 45 10.48 -30.21 20.63
N LEU A 46 11.26 -29.87 21.65
CA LEU A 46 12.11 -28.68 21.61
C LEU A 46 13.23 -28.79 20.55
N ALA A 47 13.76 -29.99 20.32
CA ALA A 47 14.70 -30.23 19.23
C ALA A 47 14.05 -29.99 17.86
N GLY A 48 12.80 -30.41 17.68
CA GLY A 48 11.99 -30.10 16.49
C GLY A 48 11.81 -28.59 16.29
N CYS A 49 11.37 -27.88 17.33
CA CYS A 49 11.22 -26.42 17.27
C CYS A 49 12.54 -25.70 16.95
N ARG A 50 13.67 -26.20 17.48
CA ARG A 50 14.99 -25.63 17.19
C ARG A 50 15.39 -25.82 15.73
N ALA A 51 15.13 -27.00 15.16
CA ALA A 51 15.37 -27.24 13.73
C ALA A 51 14.54 -26.29 12.84
N GLU A 52 13.29 -26.02 13.21
CA GLU A 52 12.44 -25.04 12.51
C GLU A 52 13.02 -23.61 12.62
N LEU A 53 13.48 -23.20 13.81
CA LEU A 53 14.13 -21.90 14.00
C LEU A 53 15.40 -21.75 13.15
N ASP A 54 16.22 -22.81 13.07
CA ASP A 54 17.43 -22.82 12.24
C ASP A 54 17.08 -22.68 10.74
N GLN A 55 16.03 -23.37 10.28
CA GLN A 55 15.52 -23.24 8.92
C GLN A 55 15.00 -21.83 8.62
N LEU A 56 14.19 -21.24 9.52
CA LEU A 56 13.70 -19.87 9.39
C LEU A 56 14.85 -18.86 9.35
N GLN A 57 15.92 -19.09 10.11
CA GLN A 57 17.09 -18.22 10.10
C GLN A 57 17.86 -18.30 8.77
N LEU A 58 17.92 -19.48 8.15
CA LEU A 58 18.48 -19.65 6.81
C LEU A 58 17.64 -18.91 5.76
N GLU A 59 16.33 -19.04 5.82
CA GLU A 59 15.41 -18.35 4.91
C GLU A 59 15.48 -16.83 5.07
N LEU A 60 15.58 -16.33 6.31
CA LEU A 60 15.74 -14.90 6.57
C LEU A 60 17.05 -14.37 5.98
N LYS A 61 18.16 -15.10 6.13
CA LYS A 61 19.44 -14.75 5.49
C LYS A 61 19.35 -14.73 3.97
N SER A 62 18.65 -15.70 3.38
CA SER A 62 18.40 -15.70 1.92
C SER A 62 17.60 -14.47 1.49
N CYS A 63 16.54 -14.11 2.23
CA CYS A 63 15.75 -12.91 1.97
C CYS A 63 16.59 -11.62 2.08
N GLN A 64 17.46 -11.52 3.09
CA GLN A 64 18.40 -10.41 3.24
C GLN A 64 19.38 -10.34 2.05
N GLY A 65 19.88 -11.48 1.58
CA GLY A 65 20.72 -11.58 0.39
C GLY A 65 20.04 -11.05 -0.86
N HIS A 66 18.81 -11.51 -1.15
CA HIS A 66 18.03 -11.00 -2.28
C HIS A 66 17.74 -9.49 -2.17
N TYR A 67 17.47 -8.99 -0.96
CA TYR A 67 17.28 -7.55 -0.77
C TYR A 67 18.56 -6.75 -1.05
N ALA A 68 19.73 -7.26 -0.66
CA ALA A 68 21.00 -6.64 -0.99
C ALA A 68 21.26 -6.62 -2.51
N GLU A 69 20.90 -7.69 -3.23
CA GLU A 69 20.98 -7.72 -4.70
C GLU A 69 20.08 -6.67 -5.35
N ILE A 70 18.85 -6.49 -4.85
CA ILE A 70 17.97 -5.40 -5.27
C ILE A 70 18.64 -4.05 -5.00
N GLY A 71 19.23 -3.86 -3.82
CA GLY A 71 19.98 -2.65 -3.47
C GLY A 71 21.08 -2.31 -4.48
N LYS A 72 21.80 -3.32 -4.96
CA LYS A 72 22.82 -3.17 -6.02
C LYS A 72 22.21 -2.80 -7.36
N TRP A 73 21.14 -3.48 -7.78
CA TRP A 73 20.45 -3.20 -9.04
C TRP A 73 19.91 -1.77 -9.11
N PHE A 74 19.50 -1.22 -7.97
CA PHE A 74 19.02 0.16 -7.85
C PHE A 74 20.12 1.17 -7.45
N HIS A 75 21.39 0.76 -7.41
CA HIS A 75 22.53 1.60 -7.02
C HIS A 75 22.36 2.32 -5.66
N MET A 76 21.66 1.69 -4.70
CA MET A 76 21.44 2.28 -3.37
C MET A 76 22.73 2.36 -2.54
N GLU A 77 23.67 1.46 -2.80
CA GLU A 77 24.97 1.39 -2.12
C GLU A 77 25.83 2.62 -2.45
N GLU A 78 25.87 3.04 -3.71
CA GLU A 78 26.64 4.20 -4.18
C GLU A 78 26.15 5.52 -3.56
N LEU A 79 24.84 5.60 -3.32
CA LEU A 79 24.18 6.78 -2.77
C LEU A 79 24.29 6.88 -1.24
N LYS A 80 24.93 5.92 -0.57
CA LYS A 80 24.88 5.75 0.90
C LYS A 80 23.43 5.78 1.42
N ALA A 81 22.50 5.37 0.59
CA ALA A 81 21.06 5.52 0.80
C ALA A 81 20.40 4.14 0.95
N SER A 82 21.08 3.21 1.65
CA SER A 82 20.51 1.90 1.96
C SER A 82 19.25 2.11 2.79
N LYS A 83 18.09 1.97 2.15
CA LYS A 83 16.80 2.11 2.81
C LYS A 83 16.47 0.83 3.57
N PRO A 84 15.78 0.93 4.72
CA PRO A 84 15.10 -0.21 5.32
C PRO A 84 14.15 -0.89 4.32
N THR A 85 14.02 -2.21 4.44
CA THR A 85 13.22 -3.04 3.52
C THR A 85 11.75 -2.61 3.46
N ASP A 86 11.17 -2.24 4.60
CA ASP A 86 9.80 -1.74 4.71
C ASP A 86 9.61 -0.41 3.98
N GLU A 87 10.57 0.51 4.09
CA GLU A 87 10.53 1.79 3.40
C GLU A 87 10.63 1.60 1.87
N PHE A 88 11.58 0.78 1.41
CA PHE A 88 11.76 0.51 -0.03
C PHE A 88 10.49 -0.08 -0.65
N PHE A 89 9.95 -1.15 -0.05
CA PHE A 89 8.74 -1.77 -0.57
C PHE A 89 7.50 -0.87 -0.37
N GLY A 90 7.49 0.00 0.64
CA GLY A 90 6.44 1.00 0.82
C GLY A 90 6.40 2.03 -0.30
N ILE A 91 7.57 2.52 -0.74
CA ILE A 91 7.68 3.41 -1.90
C ILE A 91 7.15 2.74 -3.16
N TRP A 92 7.53 1.48 -3.40
CA TRP A 92 7.08 0.71 -4.56
C TRP A 92 5.59 0.39 -4.54
N ASP A 93 5.03 0.03 -3.39
CA ASP A 93 3.59 -0.24 -3.24
C ASP A 93 2.79 1.02 -3.58
N LYS A 94 3.21 2.17 -3.05
CA LYS A 94 2.61 3.47 -3.39
C LYS A 94 2.76 3.81 -4.87
N PHE A 95 3.96 3.62 -5.44
CA PHE A 95 4.20 3.88 -6.86
C PHE A 95 3.28 3.04 -7.76
N LEU A 96 3.11 1.75 -7.47
CA LEU A 96 2.22 0.87 -8.25
C LEU A 96 0.75 1.27 -8.13
N VAL A 97 0.32 1.72 -6.94
CA VAL A 97 -1.02 2.30 -6.74
C VAL A 97 -1.20 3.56 -7.58
N ASP A 98 -0.23 4.47 -7.54
CA ASP A 98 -0.26 5.73 -8.30
C ASP A 98 -0.30 5.47 -9.82
N VAL A 99 0.47 4.48 -10.32
CA VAL A 99 0.43 4.04 -11.73
C VAL A 99 -0.94 3.46 -12.11
N GLY A 100 -1.53 2.64 -11.24
CA GLY A 100 -2.87 2.08 -11.46
C GLY A 100 -3.93 3.18 -11.57
N GLN A 101 -3.87 4.17 -10.68
CA GLN A 101 -4.78 5.30 -10.68
C GLN A 101 -4.59 6.20 -11.91
N ALA A 102 -3.35 6.45 -12.32
CA ALA A 102 -3.04 7.21 -13.54
C ALA A 102 -3.62 6.53 -14.78
N ARG A 103 -3.42 5.20 -14.92
CA ARG A 103 -3.97 4.42 -16.04
C ARG A 103 -5.50 4.47 -16.08
N LYS A 104 -6.16 4.31 -14.94
CA LYS A 104 -7.63 4.41 -14.84
C LYS A 104 -8.12 5.79 -15.28
N THR A 105 -7.46 6.85 -14.82
CA THR A 105 -7.80 8.23 -15.17
C THR A 105 -7.63 8.48 -16.67
N MET A 106 -6.55 7.99 -17.28
CA MET A 106 -6.32 8.10 -18.73
C MET A 106 -7.42 7.38 -19.52
N GLN A 107 -7.80 6.18 -19.11
CA GLN A 107 -8.87 5.41 -19.75
C GLN A 107 -10.23 6.12 -19.65
N GLU A 108 -10.56 6.70 -18.50
CA GLU A 108 -11.79 7.47 -18.31
C GLU A 108 -11.83 8.73 -19.18
N LEU A 109 -10.69 9.42 -19.34
CA LEU A 109 -10.57 10.58 -20.22
C LEU A 109 -10.77 10.18 -21.69
N GLU A 110 -10.12 9.11 -22.14
CA GLU A 110 -10.25 8.58 -23.51
C GLU A 110 -11.71 8.21 -23.82
N GLN A 111 -12.37 7.45 -22.93
CA GLN A 111 -13.78 7.10 -23.09
C GLN A 111 -14.69 8.33 -23.16
N LYS A 112 -14.41 9.36 -22.35
CA LYS A 112 -15.18 10.61 -22.34
C LYS A 112 -14.98 11.41 -23.63
N GLU A 113 -13.77 11.44 -24.18
CA GLU A 113 -13.49 12.09 -25.46
C GLU A 113 -14.16 11.37 -26.62
N ASP A 114 -14.11 10.04 -26.65
CA ASP A 114 -14.80 9.23 -27.66
C ASP A 114 -16.31 9.45 -27.62
N LEU A 115 -16.91 9.50 -26.43
CA LEU A 115 -18.33 9.79 -26.27
C LEU A 115 -18.68 11.19 -26.81
N LYS A 116 -17.83 12.19 -26.56
CA LYS A 116 -18.00 13.55 -27.10
C LYS A 116 -17.90 13.56 -28.62
N ARG A 117 -16.89 12.90 -29.20
CA ARG A 117 -16.71 12.78 -30.66
C ARG A 117 -17.92 12.13 -31.32
N ARG A 118 -18.43 11.02 -30.76
CA ARG A 118 -19.65 10.35 -31.23
C ARG A 118 -20.89 11.26 -31.17
N ARG A 119 -21.04 12.07 -30.12
CA ARG A 119 -22.15 13.03 -29.99
C ARG A 119 -22.08 14.15 -31.02
N LEU A 120 -20.88 14.68 -31.30
CA LEU A 120 -20.68 15.72 -32.31
C LEU A 120 -20.93 15.20 -33.73
N ALA A 121 -20.43 14.00 -34.05
CA ALA A 121 -20.67 13.37 -35.35
C ALA A 121 -22.16 13.18 -35.65
N ARG A 122 -22.96 12.75 -34.67
CA ARG A 122 -24.42 12.61 -34.82
C ARG A 122 -25.14 13.93 -35.07
N ARG A 123 -24.67 15.04 -34.49
CA ARG A 123 -25.24 16.37 -34.73
C ARG A 123 -24.94 16.89 -36.12
N ALA A 124 -23.72 16.67 -36.62
CA ALA A 124 -23.34 17.06 -37.98
C ALA A 124 -24.19 16.34 -39.03
N SER A 125 -24.44 15.03 -38.88
CA SER A 125 -25.27 14.26 -39.81
C SER A 125 -26.75 14.67 -39.83
N SER A 126 -27.28 15.26 -38.75
CA SER A 126 -28.67 15.72 -38.71
C SER A 126 -28.93 17.06 -39.41
N ILE A 127 -27.88 17.83 -39.73
CA ILE A 127 -28.02 19.17 -40.31
C ILE A 127 -27.91 19.15 -41.85
N SER A 128 -27.24 18.15 -42.43
CA SER A 128 -27.05 18.06 -43.90
C SER A 128 -28.13 17.27 -44.65
N GLY A 129 -29.20 16.81 -43.98
CA GLY A 129 -30.24 15.95 -44.56
C GLY A 129 -31.51 16.65 -45.06
N SER A 130 -31.59 17.99 -45.04
CA SER A 130 -32.85 18.72 -45.30
C SER A 130 -32.86 19.61 -46.55
N LYS A 131 -31.96 19.40 -47.51
CA LYS A 131 -32.02 20.03 -48.83
C LYS A 131 -32.04 18.94 -49.90
N ASP A 132 -33.24 18.56 -50.29
CA ASP A 132 -33.64 17.99 -51.59
C ASP A 132 -34.75 16.95 -51.36
N GLY A 133 -35.98 17.44 -51.38
CA GLY A 133 -37.18 16.65 -51.10
C GLY A 133 -38.43 17.49 -51.30
N GLU A 134 -38.50 18.17 -52.44
CA GLU A 134 -39.72 18.77 -52.95
C GLU A 134 -40.80 17.68 -53.09
N GLY A 135 -41.92 17.86 -52.38
CA GLY A 135 -43.17 17.16 -52.66
C GLY A 135 -43.40 15.80 -51.99
N LYS A 136 -43.97 15.80 -50.78
CA LYS A 136 -45.11 14.90 -50.52
C LYS A 136 -46.05 15.43 -49.46
N ARG A 137 -47.33 15.43 -49.86
CA ARG A 137 -48.47 16.04 -49.19
C ARG A 137 -48.69 15.48 -47.78
N ARG A 138 -49.16 16.39 -46.93
CA ARG A 138 -49.80 16.16 -45.63
C ARG A 138 -50.78 14.99 -45.72
N SER A 139 -50.58 13.93 -44.92
CA SER A 139 -51.68 13.07 -44.49
C SER A 139 -51.90 13.26 -43.00
N LEU A 140 -52.94 14.01 -42.68
CA LEU A 140 -53.56 14.08 -41.37
C LEU A 140 -54.31 12.77 -41.14
N THR A 141 -53.72 11.82 -40.41
CA THR A 141 -54.47 10.70 -39.84
C THR A 141 -54.11 10.54 -38.37
N PRO A 142 -55.06 10.75 -37.44
CA PRO A 142 -54.90 10.35 -36.05
C PRO A 142 -55.21 8.85 -35.96
N SER A 143 -54.21 8.01 -35.66
CA SER A 143 -54.44 6.57 -35.48
C SER A 143 -53.99 6.10 -34.10
N SER A 144 -55.01 5.95 -33.26
CA SER A 144 -55.24 4.84 -32.35
C SER A 144 -54.23 4.53 -31.24
N ARG A 145 -54.50 5.16 -30.10
CA ARG A 145 -54.54 4.61 -28.74
C ARG A 145 -54.67 3.07 -28.71
N ARG A 146 -53.66 2.35 -28.21
CA ARG A 146 -53.88 1.08 -27.50
C ARG A 146 -53.16 1.07 -26.16
N VAL A 147 -54.01 0.96 -25.14
CA VAL A 147 -53.75 0.73 -23.74
C VAL A 147 -53.33 -0.73 -23.58
N SER A 148 -52.28 -1.01 -22.80
CA SER A 148 -52.08 -2.32 -22.19
C SER A 148 -51.58 -2.09 -20.78
N VAL A 149 -52.46 -2.46 -19.85
CA VAL A 149 -52.36 -2.39 -18.39
C VAL A 149 -51.86 -3.75 -17.91
N SER A 150 -50.84 -3.73 -17.06
CA SER A 150 -50.50 -4.74 -16.03
C SER A 150 -49.27 -4.18 -15.32
N SER A 151 -49.36 -3.47 -14.19
CA SER A 151 -49.82 -3.87 -12.85
C SER A 151 -49.06 -5.09 -12.32
N GLU A 152 -48.03 -4.82 -11.50
CA GLU A 152 -47.84 -5.31 -10.11
C GLU A 152 -46.39 -5.00 -9.70
N ALA A 153 -46.18 -4.01 -8.83
CA ALA A 153 -46.07 -4.15 -7.37
C ALA A 153 -44.61 -4.37 -6.93
N GLY A 154 -44.05 -3.39 -6.21
CA GLY A 154 -42.69 -3.52 -5.64
C GLY A 154 -42.04 -2.20 -5.19
N THR A 155 -42.67 -1.50 -4.26
CA THR A 155 -42.02 -0.80 -3.12
C THR A 155 -40.94 0.28 -3.42
N SER A 156 -41.38 1.54 -3.40
CA SER A 156 -40.64 2.77 -3.01
C SER A 156 -40.22 2.74 -1.52
N PRO A 157 -39.54 3.78 -0.92
CA PRO A 157 -38.67 4.86 -1.44
C PRO A 157 -37.41 5.13 -0.56
N ALA A 158 -36.49 5.99 -1.01
CA ALA A 158 -35.89 7.08 -0.20
C ALA A 158 -35.00 7.96 -1.10
N LEU A 159 -35.54 9.11 -1.56
CA LEU A 159 -35.22 10.48 -1.11
C LEU A 159 -33.83 10.96 -1.55
N ASN A 160 -33.73 11.69 -2.67
CA ASN A 160 -33.90 13.15 -2.81
C ASN A 160 -32.95 13.99 -1.95
N GLU A 161 -32.02 14.70 -2.62
CA GLU A 161 -31.82 16.16 -2.59
C GLU A 161 -30.52 16.45 -3.37
N ILE A 162 -30.58 16.86 -4.64
CA ILE A 162 -30.71 18.24 -5.14
C ILE A 162 -30.00 19.30 -4.27
N VAL A 163 -29.08 20.03 -4.93
CA VAL A 163 -28.86 21.48 -4.86
C VAL A 163 -27.40 21.89 -4.58
N ARG A 164 -26.72 22.22 -5.68
CA ARG A 164 -25.93 23.44 -5.95
C ARG A 164 -24.88 23.91 -4.91
N SER A 165 -23.63 23.67 -5.31
CA SER A 165 -22.58 24.67 -5.59
C SER A 165 -21.76 25.35 -4.44
N PRO A 166 -20.46 25.64 -4.71
CA PRO A 166 -19.43 26.12 -3.77
C PRO A 166 -19.48 27.66 -3.62
N PRO A 167 -18.62 28.41 -2.86
CA PRO A 167 -17.25 28.12 -2.39
C PRO A 167 -16.87 28.64 -0.98
N ARG A 168 -15.65 28.36 -0.49
CA ARG A 168 -14.78 29.38 0.16
C ARG A 168 -13.42 28.83 0.58
N ARG A 169 -12.38 29.51 0.10
CA ARG A 169 -11.04 29.53 0.69
C ARG A 169 -11.13 30.03 2.14
N HIS A 170 -10.54 29.30 3.07
CA HIS A 170 -10.01 29.88 4.31
C HIS A 170 -8.53 29.53 4.42
N SER A 171 -7.76 30.60 4.35
CA SER A 171 -6.35 30.71 4.65
C SER A 171 -6.11 30.69 6.16
N VAL A 172 -4.89 30.31 6.54
CA VAL A 172 -4.17 30.67 7.77
C VAL A 172 -4.57 29.91 9.05
N GLY A 173 -3.75 28.90 9.38
CA GLY A 173 -3.52 28.43 10.74
C GLY A 173 -2.00 28.30 10.95
N LYS A 174 -1.42 29.20 11.73
CA LYS A 174 -0.01 29.23 12.14
C LYS A 174 0.31 28.03 13.05
N PRO A 175 1.51 27.42 12.95
CA PRO A 175 2.15 26.82 14.11
C PRO A 175 2.92 27.89 14.88
N THR A 176 2.41 28.23 16.06
CA THR A 176 3.15 28.92 17.13
C THR A 176 4.17 27.96 17.73
N SER A 177 5.38 28.47 17.95
CA SER A 177 6.55 27.81 18.54
C SER A 177 6.30 27.10 19.88
N PRO A 178 7.25 26.24 20.29
CA PRO A 178 7.95 26.56 21.52
C PRO A 178 9.48 26.51 21.37
N LEU A 179 10.06 27.66 21.71
CA LEU A 179 11.22 27.83 22.59
C LEU A 179 11.94 26.53 23.03
N ALA A 180 13.07 26.21 22.39
CA ALA A 180 14.11 25.41 23.03
C ALA A 180 15.39 26.25 23.08
N ARG A 181 15.63 26.81 24.26
CA ARG A 181 16.91 27.32 24.73
C ARG A 181 17.86 26.13 25.00
N HIS A 182 19.15 26.45 25.11
CA HIS A 182 20.29 25.59 25.48
C HIS A 182 20.96 24.87 24.29
N ALA A 183 22.27 24.95 24.08
CA ALA A 183 23.33 25.69 24.75
C ALA A 183 24.48 25.83 23.75
N ASP A 184 25.07 27.03 23.71
CA ASP A 184 26.42 27.23 23.23
C ASP A 184 27.37 26.32 24.04
N SER A 185 28.07 25.42 23.36
CA SER A 185 29.31 24.82 23.86
C SER A 185 30.40 25.02 22.81
N PRO A 186 31.18 26.09 22.91
CA PRO A 186 32.39 26.22 22.14
C PRO A 186 33.58 25.59 22.88
N SER A 187 34.38 24.87 22.11
CA SER A 187 35.85 24.89 22.24
C SER A 187 36.47 24.21 23.45
N GLY A 188 36.58 22.88 23.38
CA GLY A 188 37.67 22.13 24.01
C GLY A 188 38.72 21.75 22.97
N GLN A 189 39.56 22.71 22.54
CA GLN A 189 40.78 22.41 21.80
C GLN A 189 41.80 21.71 22.71
N MET A 190 42.40 20.66 22.16
CA MET A 190 43.81 20.26 22.24
C MET A 190 44.61 20.60 23.51
N ARG A 191 45.21 19.58 24.11
CA ARG A 191 46.67 19.32 24.16
C ARG A 191 46.93 18.09 25.06
N ARG A 192 47.68 17.08 24.56
CA ARG A 192 49.04 16.67 25.00
C ARG A 192 49.09 16.25 26.48
N ALA A 193 49.81 15.24 26.96
CA ALA A 193 50.85 14.34 26.49
C ALA A 193 51.02 13.31 27.65
N VAL A 194 51.33 12.03 27.39
CA VAL A 194 52.61 11.35 27.70
C VAL A 194 52.88 11.09 29.21
N SER A 195 53.49 9.93 29.46
CA SER A 195 54.14 9.39 30.68
C SER A 195 53.29 8.36 31.44
N GLU A 196 53.52 7.06 31.23
CA GLU A 196 54.58 6.23 31.87
C GLU A 196 54.35 6.04 33.38
N LEU A 197 53.83 4.86 33.76
CA LEU A 197 54.49 3.83 34.60
C LEU A 197 53.56 2.61 34.77
#